data_AF-A0A0Q5Q234-F1
#
_entry.id   AF-A0A0Q5Q234-F1
#
_cell.length_a   1.000
_cell.length_b   1.000
_cell.length_c   1.000
_cell.angle_alpha   90.00
_cell.angle_beta   90.00
_cell.angle_gamma   90.00
#
_symmetry.space_group_name_H-M   'P 1'
#
loop_
_entity.id
_entity.type
_entity.pdbx_description
1 polymer ?
#
loop_
_entity_poly.entity_id
_entity_poly.type
_entity_poly.pdbx_seq_one_letter_code
_entity_poly.pdbx_strand_id
1 'polypeptide(L)'
;MTKVININADQLERLADYANQEEKQIEIKSAVLKDMSCNYSYELLHGLTKGDELTRKGVHIVHDDMFEAFKMLDVFLAHVDGAFHWSNNQTPIQELEEHEELENYTVSSFKITGSDENKSVILSGSKEVSVGTITFSTPKLKIDNSNYLYVEELKERLKIVIEQVEAYMDGKTAPQFEQLAMDFDEDQNDDDFDNAKVD
;
A
#
# COMPACT_ATOMS: atom_id res chain seq x y z
N MET A 1 56.56 6.15 11.85
CA MET A 1 55.99 4.83 12.19
C MET A 1 54.51 4.87 11.87
N THR A 2 54.11 4.27 10.76
CA THR A 2 52.73 4.25 10.26
C THR A 2 51.93 3.23 11.06
N LYS A 3 50.90 3.65 11.81
CA LYS A 3 49.97 2.73 12.48
C LYS A 3 49.10 2.08 11.41
N VAL A 4 49.38 0.82 11.10
CA VAL A 4 48.51 -0.01 10.26
C VAL A 4 47.34 -0.46 11.12
N ILE A 5 46.14 0.02 10.80
CA ILE A 5 44.89 -0.41 11.45
C ILE A 5 44.46 -1.69 10.71
N ASN A 6 44.64 -2.86 11.33
CA ASN A 6 44.09 -4.11 10.81
C ASN A 6 42.60 -4.17 11.18
N ILE A 7 41.74 -3.85 10.21
CA ILE A 7 40.29 -3.99 10.33
C ILE A 7 39.93 -5.38 9.81
N ASN A 8 39.28 -6.20 10.65
CA ASN A 8 38.77 -7.52 10.25
C ASN A 8 37.50 -7.35 9.39
N ALA A 9 37.35 -8.14 8.33
CA ALA A 9 36.21 -8.08 7.41
C ALA A 9 34.84 -8.18 8.13
N ASP A 10 34.76 -8.97 9.21
CA ASP A 10 33.55 -9.16 10.04
C ASP A 10 33.10 -7.86 10.75
N GLN A 11 34.04 -6.99 11.12
CA GLN A 11 33.70 -5.68 11.70
C GLN A 11 33.24 -4.67 10.65
N LEU A 12 33.72 -4.84 9.41
CA LEU A 12 33.42 -3.98 8.28
C LEU A 12 32.02 -4.31 7.69
N GLU A 13 31.63 -5.59 7.67
CA GLU A 13 30.26 -6.01 7.36
C GLU A 13 29.25 -5.51 8.39
N ARG A 14 29.51 -5.65 9.70
CA ARG A 14 28.61 -5.10 10.72
C ARG A 14 28.47 -3.58 10.61
N LEU A 15 29.55 -2.86 10.35
CA LEU A 15 29.50 -1.41 10.13
C LEU A 15 28.73 -1.02 8.85
N ALA A 16 28.80 -1.84 7.80
CA ALA A 16 28.01 -1.67 6.60
C ALA A 16 26.52 -1.98 6.82
N ASP A 17 26.20 -2.97 7.65
CA ASP A 17 24.82 -3.25 8.08
C ASP A 17 24.25 -2.09 8.92
N TYR A 18 25.05 -1.50 9.82
CA TYR A 18 24.66 -0.30 10.58
C TYR A 18 24.55 0.97 9.72
N ALA A 19 25.30 1.08 8.62
CA ALA A 19 25.25 2.23 7.71
C ALA A 19 24.12 2.12 6.66
N ASN A 20 23.67 0.91 6.34
CA ASN A 20 22.53 0.65 5.45
C ASN A 20 21.18 0.61 6.17
N GLN A 21 21.16 0.68 7.51
CA GLN A 21 19.97 1.12 8.23
C GLN A 21 19.89 2.64 8.10
N GLU A 22 19.34 3.12 6.97
CA GLU A 22 18.61 4.39 7.03
C GLU A 22 17.57 4.21 8.13
N GLU A 23 17.84 4.75 9.33
CA GLU A 23 16.87 4.78 10.41
C GLU A 23 15.59 5.36 9.82
N LYS A 24 14.55 4.52 9.68
CA LYS A 24 13.27 4.94 9.11
C LYS A 24 12.83 6.20 9.84
N GLN A 25 12.93 7.35 9.17
CA GLN A 25 12.65 8.64 9.78
C GLN A 25 11.15 8.80 10.07
N ILE A 26 10.35 7.94 9.44
CA ILE A 26 8.90 7.93 9.43
C ILE A 26 8.37 6.51 9.68
N GLU A 27 7.24 6.41 10.36
CA GLU A 27 6.47 5.18 10.48
C GLU A 27 5.06 5.40 9.92
N ILE A 28 4.67 4.64 8.90
CA ILE A 28 3.30 4.72 8.34
C ILE A 28 2.31 4.19 9.39
N LYS A 29 1.36 5.04 9.81
CA LYS A 29 0.29 4.68 10.74
C LYS A 29 -0.98 4.25 10.05
N SER A 30 -1.30 4.84 8.90
CA SER A 30 -2.51 4.46 8.17
C SER A 30 -2.40 4.83 6.70
N ALA A 31 -3.11 4.10 5.86
CA ALA A 31 -3.37 4.52 4.50
C ALA A 31 -4.80 4.16 4.08
N VAL A 32 -5.35 5.02 3.23
CA VAL A 32 -6.70 4.96 2.69
C VAL A 32 -6.59 5.14 1.19
N LEU A 33 -6.84 4.07 0.47
CA LEU A 33 -7.02 4.06 -0.96
C LEU A 33 -8.40 4.63 -1.28
N LYS A 34 -8.42 5.72 -2.05
CA LYS A 34 -9.64 6.36 -2.54
C LYS A 34 -9.55 6.53 -4.03
N ASP A 35 -10.32 5.71 -4.74
CA ASP A 35 -10.34 5.62 -6.20
C ASP A 35 -8.94 5.35 -6.75
N MET A 36 -8.28 6.36 -7.31
CA MET A 36 -6.92 6.27 -7.85
C MET A 36 -5.84 6.92 -6.97
N SER A 37 -6.20 7.41 -5.78
CA SER A 37 -5.30 8.16 -4.89
C SER A 37 -5.12 7.49 -3.54
N CYS A 38 -3.93 7.58 -2.95
CA CYS A 38 -3.65 7.08 -1.60
C CYS A 38 -3.49 8.23 -0.61
N ASN A 39 -4.40 8.33 0.37
CA ASN A 39 -4.19 9.19 1.53
C ASN A 39 -3.44 8.40 2.59
N TYR A 40 -2.37 8.94 3.14
CA TYR A 40 -1.57 8.22 4.14
C TYR A 40 -1.23 9.13 5.32
N SER A 41 -1.08 8.52 6.50
CA SER A 41 -0.66 9.18 7.73
C SER A 41 0.61 8.50 8.24
N TYR A 42 1.58 9.30 8.66
CA TYR A 42 2.85 8.83 9.17
C TYR A 42 3.27 9.60 10.42
N GLU A 43 3.99 8.93 11.32
CA GLU A 43 4.58 9.52 12.51
C GLU A 43 6.08 9.75 12.29
N LEU A 44 6.58 10.93 12.65
CA LEU A 44 8.01 11.24 12.59
C LEU A 44 8.73 10.65 13.82
N LEU A 45 9.69 9.75 13.58
CA LEU A 45 10.47 9.11 14.65
C LEU A 45 11.73 9.92 15.04
N HIS A 46 12.16 10.85 14.19
CA HIS A 46 13.39 11.63 14.35
C HIS A 46 13.15 13.15 14.18
N GLY A 47 13.94 13.98 14.89
CA GLY A 47 13.91 15.45 14.78
C GLY A 47 13.30 16.20 15.97
N LEU A 48 13.23 17.53 15.88
CA LEU A 48 12.60 18.40 16.90
C LEU A 48 11.09 18.17 17.03
N THR A 49 10.46 17.69 15.96
CA THR A 49 9.02 17.40 15.85
C THR A 49 8.75 15.89 15.98
N LYS A 50 9.62 15.16 16.70
CA LYS A 50 9.43 13.73 16.96
C LYS A 50 8.10 13.49 17.69
N GLY A 51 7.30 12.56 17.17
CA GLY A 51 5.97 12.25 17.68
C GLY A 51 4.82 13.02 17.01
N ASP A 52 5.12 13.91 16.06
CA ASP A 52 4.07 14.51 15.23
C ASP A 52 3.52 13.48 14.24
N GLU A 53 2.19 13.37 14.22
CA GLU A 53 1.44 12.59 13.23
C GLU A 53 1.02 13.54 12.10
N LEU A 54 1.51 13.28 10.87
CA LEU A 54 1.14 14.03 9.68
C LEU A 54 0.28 13.18 8.76
N THR A 55 -0.87 13.72 8.38
CA THR A 55 -1.73 13.14 7.34
C THR A 55 -1.52 13.88 6.03
N ARG A 56 -1.18 13.15 4.97
CA ARG A 56 -1.05 13.68 3.61
C ARG A 56 -2.13 13.09 2.71
N LYS A 57 -2.72 13.95 1.88
CA LYS A 57 -3.62 13.50 0.81
C LYS A 57 -2.80 13.15 -0.43
N GLY A 58 -3.06 11.98 -1.01
CA GLY A 58 -2.46 11.58 -2.27
C GLY A 58 -3.05 12.41 -3.40
N VAL A 59 -2.19 13.03 -4.21
CA VAL A 59 -2.60 13.77 -5.41
C VAL A 59 -2.33 12.97 -6.68
N HIS A 60 -1.39 12.02 -6.61
CA HIS A 60 -0.95 11.23 -7.76
C HIS A 60 -1.72 9.92 -7.88
N ILE A 61 -1.73 9.40 -9.10
CA ILE A 61 -2.26 8.06 -9.39
C ILE A 61 -1.33 7.04 -8.75
N VAL A 62 -1.92 6.16 -7.95
CA VAL A 62 -1.21 5.06 -7.30
C VAL A 62 -0.84 4.00 -8.32
N HIS A 63 0.30 3.34 -8.12
CA HIS A 63 0.74 2.27 -9.01
C HIS A 63 -0.12 1.01 -8.83
N ASP A 64 -0.21 0.18 -9.87
CA ASP A 64 -0.92 -1.12 -9.84
C ASP A 64 -0.43 -2.02 -8.69
N ASP A 65 0.88 -2.02 -8.43
CA ASP A 65 1.51 -2.69 -7.28
C ASP A 65 0.82 -2.37 -5.93
N MET A 66 0.34 -1.13 -5.77
CA MET A 66 -0.35 -0.72 -4.55
C MET A 66 -1.77 -1.32 -4.48
N PHE A 67 -2.48 -1.37 -5.61
CA PHE A 67 -3.77 -2.04 -5.68
C PHE A 67 -3.64 -3.54 -5.41
N GLU A 68 -2.62 -4.19 -5.97
CA GLU A 68 -2.31 -5.60 -5.70
C GLU A 68 -1.97 -5.82 -4.22
N ALA A 69 -1.21 -4.90 -3.61
CA ALA A 69 -0.89 -4.97 -2.19
C ALA A 69 -2.11 -4.84 -1.28
N PHE A 70 -3.06 -3.96 -1.62
CA PHE A 70 -4.32 -3.85 -0.89
C PHE A 70 -5.21 -5.08 -1.10
N LYS A 71 -5.27 -5.63 -2.32
CA LYS A 71 -6.03 -6.84 -2.64
C LYS A 71 -5.58 -8.05 -1.83
N MET A 72 -4.27 -8.16 -1.58
CA MET A 72 -3.70 -9.17 -0.68
C MET A 72 -4.26 -9.12 0.76
N LEU A 73 -4.86 -8.00 1.18
CA LEU A 73 -5.48 -7.87 2.50
C LEU A 73 -6.95 -8.32 2.53
N ASP A 74 -7.60 -8.51 1.38
CA ASP A 74 -9.03 -8.83 1.26
C ASP A 74 -9.38 -10.11 2.02
N VAL A 75 -8.48 -11.09 1.99
CA VAL A 75 -8.69 -12.40 2.64
C VAL A 75 -8.83 -12.28 4.16
N PHE A 76 -8.09 -11.36 4.79
CA PHE A 76 -8.20 -11.14 6.23
C PHE A 76 -9.50 -10.43 6.58
N LEU A 77 -9.97 -9.52 5.73
CA LEU A 77 -11.26 -8.86 5.91
C LEU A 77 -12.41 -9.88 5.82
N ALA A 78 -12.38 -10.76 4.81
CA ALA A 78 -13.36 -11.82 4.63
C ALA A 78 -13.33 -12.84 5.78
N HIS A 79 -12.14 -13.21 6.24
CA HIS A 79 -11.99 -14.14 7.36
C HIS A 79 -12.51 -13.54 8.68
N VAL A 80 -12.25 -12.26 8.95
CA VAL A 80 -12.76 -11.58 10.15
C VAL A 80 -14.27 -11.34 10.10
N ASP A 81 -14.84 -11.11 8.90
CA ASP A 81 -16.30 -11.09 8.70
C ASP A 81 -16.96 -12.46 8.94
N GLY A 82 -16.14 -13.52 8.98
CA GLY A 82 -16.60 -14.89 9.16
C GLY A 82 -17.12 -15.52 7.88
N ALA A 83 -16.75 -15.03 6.69
CA ALA A 83 -17.16 -15.63 5.42
C ALA A 83 -16.83 -17.13 5.37
N PHE A 84 -15.62 -17.48 5.83
CA PHE A 84 -15.10 -18.84 5.83
C PHE A 84 -15.54 -19.66 7.04
N HIS A 85 -16.85 -19.92 7.16
CA HIS A 85 -17.42 -20.74 8.23
C HIS A 85 -16.86 -22.17 8.30
N TRP A 86 -16.30 -22.67 7.19
CA TRP A 86 -15.71 -24.00 7.06
C TRP A 86 -14.20 -24.04 7.35
N SER A 87 -13.56 -22.87 7.44
CA SER A 87 -12.12 -22.79 7.72
C SER A 87 -11.83 -23.23 9.16
N ASN A 88 -10.89 -24.16 9.31
CA ASN A 88 -10.42 -24.63 10.61
C ASN A 88 -9.02 -24.08 10.88
N ASN A 89 -8.52 -24.28 12.10
CA ASN A 89 -7.16 -23.85 12.52
C ASN A 89 -5.99 -24.46 11.73
N GLN A 90 -6.27 -25.26 10.70
CA GLN A 90 -5.29 -25.94 9.83
C GLN A 90 -5.41 -25.53 8.36
N THR A 91 -6.43 -24.76 7.99
CA THR A 91 -6.63 -24.31 6.61
C THR A 91 -5.57 -23.25 6.29
N PRO A 92 -4.72 -23.45 5.28
CA PRO A 92 -3.74 -22.44 4.86
C PRO A 92 -4.45 -21.22 4.26
N ILE A 93 -3.86 -20.03 4.40
CA ILE A 93 -4.47 -18.79 3.88
C ILE A 93 -4.69 -18.83 2.37
N GLN A 94 -3.84 -19.56 1.63
CA GLN A 94 -3.93 -19.71 0.17
C GLN A 94 -5.25 -20.36 -0.25
N GLU A 95 -5.77 -21.33 0.52
CA GLU A 95 -7.07 -21.94 0.24
C GLU A 95 -8.22 -20.94 0.44
N LEU A 96 -8.06 -19.95 1.31
CA LEU A 96 -9.03 -18.87 1.49
C LEU A 96 -8.98 -17.85 0.34
N GLU A 97 -7.81 -17.68 -0.28
CA GLU A 97 -7.60 -16.76 -1.40
C GLU A 97 -8.18 -17.25 -2.71
N GLU A 98 -8.24 -18.57 -2.91
CA GLU A 98 -8.81 -19.19 -4.11
C GLU A 98 -10.34 -19.24 -4.09
N HIS A 99 -10.97 -18.81 -2.99
CA HIS A 99 -12.40 -18.94 -2.80
C HIS A 99 -13.19 -17.79 -3.45
N GLU A 100 -14.26 -18.11 -4.19
CA GLU A 100 -15.10 -17.13 -4.91
C GLU A 100 -15.71 -16.05 -4.00
N GLU A 101 -15.98 -16.38 -2.72
CA GLU A 101 -16.54 -15.41 -1.78
C GLU A 101 -15.61 -14.20 -1.57
N LEU A 102 -14.30 -14.35 -1.77
CA LEU A 102 -13.33 -13.28 -1.63
C LEU A 102 -13.55 -12.15 -2.63
N GLU A 103 -14.07 -12.44 -3.82
CA GLU A 103 -14.29 -11.44 -4.88
C GLU A 103 -15.29 -10.35 -4.44
N ASN A 104 -16.13 -10.65 -3.45
CA ASN A 104 -17.08 -9.68 -2.91
C ASN A 104 -16.46 -8.74 -1.88
N TYR A 105 -15.22 -8.98 -1.43
CA TYR A 105 -14.56 -8.17 -0.41
C TYR A 105 -13.48 -7.30 -1.05
N THR A 106 -13.37 -6.06 -0.56
CA THR A 106 -12.34 -5.14 -1.02
C THR A 106 -11.88 -4.26 0.13
N VAL A 107 -10.60 -4.33 0.49
CA VAL A 107 -9.96 -3.52 1.51
C VAL A 107 -9.58 -2.18 0.90
N SER A 108 -10.09 -1.10 1.48
CA SER A 108 -9.81 0.26 1.03
C SER A 108 -8.87 0.99 1.99
N SER A 109 -8.71 0.51 3.22
CA SER A 109 -7.87 1.19 4.21
C SER A 109 -7.35 0.25 5.28
N PHE A 110 -6.21 0.62 5.84
CA PHE A 110 -5.69 0.04 7.06
C PHE A 110 -5.22 1.13 8.01
N LYS A 111 -5.34 0.85 9.30
CA LYS A 111 -4.87 1.71 10.38
C LYS A 111 -4.16 0.90 11.44
N ILE A 112 -2.92 1.24 11.68
CA ILE A 112 -2.07 0.70 12.74
C ILE A 112 -2.20 1.63 13.94
N THR A 113 -2.48 1.05 15.09
CA THR A 113 -2.65 1.74 16.36
C THR A 113 -1.89 1.01 17.44
N GLY A 114 -1.37 1.74 18.43
CA GLY A 114 -0.66 1.17 19.57
C GLY A 114 0.80 1.59 19.62
N SER A 115 1.36 1.48 20.82
CA SER A 115 2.78 1.73 21.10
C SER A 115 3.62 0.54 20.64
N ASP A 116 4.95 0.69 20.62
CA ASP A 116 5.88 -0.29 20.04
C ASP A 116 5.69 -1.74 20.54
N GLU A 117 5.23 -1.91 21.79
CA GLU A 117 4.97 -3.22 22.43
C GLU A 117 3.52 -3.75 22.26
N ASN A 118 2.59 -2.97 21.71
CA ASN A 118 1.17 -3.33 21.58
C ASN A 118 0.58 -2.88 20.24
N LYS A 119 1.27 -3.17 19.14
CA LYS A 119 0.78 -2.80 17.80
C LYS A 119 -0.48 -3.60 17.46
N SER A 120 -1.48 -2.89 16.98
CA SER A 120 -2.79 -3.42 16.59
C SER A 120 -3.19 -2.84 15.24
N VAL A 121 -3.70 -3.65 14.33
CA VAL A 121 -4.20 -3.22 13.03
C VAL A 121 -5.72 -3.26 13.00
N ILE A 122 -6.29 -2.27 12.32
CA ILE A 122 -7.70 -2.18 11.95
C ILE A 122 -7.71 -2.13 10.43
N LEU A 123 -8.39 -3.08 9.79
CA LEU A 123 -8.64 -3.06 8.36
C LEU A 123 -10.04 -2.50 8.13
N SER A 124 -10.23 -1.68 7.10
CA SER A 124 -11.58 -1.28 6.68
C SER A 124 -11.72 -1.41 5.19
N GLY A 125 -12.89 -1.86 4.77
CA GLY A 125 -13.18 -2.14 3.38
C GLY A 125 -14.68 -2.18 3.13
N SER A 126 -15.02 -2.71 1.97
CA SER A 126 -16.37 -2.93 1.50
C SER A 126 -16.62 -4.39 1.20
N LYS A 127 -17.86 -4.82 1.43
CA LYS A 127 -18.42 -6.07 0.93
C LYS A 127 -19.53 -5.74 -0.06
N GLU A 128 -19.46 -6.32 -1.25
CA GLU A 128 -20.53 -6.29 -2.23
C GLU A 128 -21.58 -7.35 -1.87
N VAL A 129 -22.82 -6.91 -1.70
CA VAL A 129 -23.98 -7.80 -1.51
C VAL A 129 -25.01 -7.49 -2.58
N SER A 130 -25.94 -8.42 -2.79
CA SER A 130 -26.99 -8.31 -3.83
C SER A 130 -27.86 -7.04 -3.77
N VAL A 131 -27.87 -6.34 -2.63
CA VAL A 131 -28.66 -5.12 -2.40
C VAL A 131 -27.81 -3.84 -2.48
N GLY A 132 -26.48 -3.96 -2.49
CA GLY A 132 -25.55 -2.83 -2.56
C GLY A 132 -24.20 -3.11 -1.90
N THR A 133 -23.41 -2.05 -1.70
CA THR A 133 -22.08 -2.14 -1.10
C THR A 133 -22.12 -1.75 0.37
N ILE A 134 -21.65 -2.62 1.26
CA ILE A 134 -21.58 -2.37 2.70
C ILE A 134 -20.13 -2.10 3.09
N THR A 135 -19.85 -0.91 3.61
CA THR A 135 -18.53 -0.59 4.17
C THR A 135 -18.47 -0.93 5.65
N PHE A 136 -17.42 -1.63 6.08
CA PHE A 136 -17.21 -2.00 7.48
C PHE A 136 -15.73 -2.02 7.84
N SER A 137 -15.46 -2.00 9.15
CA SER A 137 -14.11 -2.05 9.71
C SER A 137 -13.98 -3.23 10.63
N THR A 138 -12.85 -3.94 10.56
CA THR A 138 -12.54 -5.04 11.47
C THR A 138 -12.38 -4.53 12.89
N PRO A 139 -12.59 -5.39 13.90
CA PRO A 139 -12.09 -5.14 15.24
C PRO A 139 -10.57 -4.93 15.24
N LYS A 140 -10.04 -4.39 16.35
CA LYS A 140 -8.60 -4.25 16.55
C LYS A 140 -7.94 -5.63 16.63
N LEU A 141 -7.18 -5.98 15.60
CA LEU A 141 -6.37 -7.19 15.56
C LEU A 141 -5.01 -6.87 16.16
N LYS A 142 -4.63 -7.53 17.26
CA LYS A 142 -3.28 -7.35 17.84
C LYS A 142 -2.25 -8.07 16.96
N ILE A 143 -1.04 -7.54 16.83
CA ILE A 143 0.02 -8.17 16.03
C ILE A 143 0.93 -9.05 16.90
N ASP A 144 1.16 -8.68 18.17
CA ASP A 144 2.11 -9.42 19.02
C ASP A 144 1.46 -10.42 20.00
N ASN A 145 0.15 -10.30 20.26
CA ASN A 145 -0.55 -11.13 21.24
C ASN A 145 -2.03 -11.31 20.85
N SER A 146 -2.24 -11.86 19.66
CA SER A 146 -3.57 -12.10 19.12
C SER A 146 -3.87 -13.58 19.04
N ASN A 147 -5.13 -13.92 19.29
CA ASN A 147 -5.68 -15.25 19.05
C ASN A 147 -6.05 -15.47 17.57
N TYR A 148 -5.72 -14.50 16.72
CA TYR A 148 -5.94 -14.60 15.28
C TYR A 148 -4.99 -15.63 14.68
N LEU A 149 -5.50 -16.48 13.78
CA LEU A 149 -4.76 -17.61 13.25
C LEU A 149 -3.63 -17.19 12.30
N TYR A 150 -3.91 -16.20 11.43
CA TYR A 150 -3.03 -15.78 10.33
C TYR A 150 -2.29 -14.47 10.64
N VAL A 151 -1.79 -14.32 11.86
CA VAL A 151 -1.13 -13.07 12.29
C VAL A 151 0.20 -12.86 11.58
N GLU A 152 0.95 -13.93 11.34
CA GLU A 152 2.25 -13.86 10.68
C GLU A 152 2.11 -13.40 9.23
N GLU A 153 1.17 -14.00 8.49
CA GLU A 153 0.84 -13.65 7.11
C GLU A 153 0.25 -12.24 7.03
N LEU A 154 -0.61 -11.87 7.97
CA LEU A 154 -1.13 -10.50 8.06
C LEU A 154 0.02 -9.50 8.22
N LYS A 155 0.99 -9.79 9.09
CA LYS A 155 2.16 -8.93 9.32
C LYS A 155 3.04 -8.81 8.09
N GLU A 156 3.27 -9.91 7.38
CA GLU A 156 4.05 -9.92 6.14
C GLU A 156 3.38 -9.08 5.05
N ARG A 157 2.09 -9.29 4.80
CA ARG A 157 1.37 -8.54 3.75
C ARG A 157 1.21 -7.07 4.10
N LEU A 158 1.00 -6.76 5.37
CA LEU A 158 0.96 -5.39 5.86
C LEU A 158 2.32 -4.69 5.67
N LYS A 159 3.45 -5.38 5.86
CA LYS A 159 4.78 -4.84 5.55
C LYS A 159 4.92 -4.49 4.07
N ILE A 160 4.46 -5.35 3.16
CA ILE A 160 4.48 -5.08 1.72
C ILE A 160 3.65 -3.83 1.39
N VAL A 161 2.45 -3.71 1.95
CA VAL A 161 1.59 -2.54 1.75
C VAL A 161 2.25 -1.27 2.28
N ILE A 162 2.86 -1.31 3.47
CA ILE A 162 3.62 -0.18 4.02
C ILE A 162 4.77 0.21 3.08
N GLU A 163 5.55 -0.75 2.59
CA GLU A 163 6.66 -0.50 1.67
C GLU A 163 6.18 0.16 0.37
N GLN A 164 5.03 -0.24 -0.18
CA GLN A 164 4.45 0.43 -1.36
C GLN A 164 3.97 1.86 -1.04
N VAL A 165 3.43 2.11 0.16
CA VAL A 165 3.04 3.46 0.60
C VAL A 165 4.26 4.35 0.84
N GLU A 166 5.35 3.80 1.40
CA GLU A 166 6.65 4.47 1.53
C GLU A 166 7.21 4.82 0.14
N ALA A 167 7.23 3.87 -0.80
CA ALA A 167 7.67 4.12 -2.18
C ALA A 167 6.81 5.18 -2.89
N TYR A 168 5.49 5.19 -2.65
CA TYR A 168 4.59 6.22 -3.18
C TYR A 168 4.89 7.61 -2.56
N MET A 169 5.27 7.66 -1.28
CA MET A 169 5.72 8.89 -0.63
C MET A 169 7.02 9.43 -1.23
N ASP A 170 7.96 8.53 -1.54
CA ASP A 170 9.26 8.85 -2.15
C ASP A 170 9.15 9.22 -3.64
N GLY A 171 7.94 9.14 -4.21
CA GLY A 171 7.63 9.63 -5.56
C GLY A 171 7.53 8.54 -6.62
N LYS A 172 7.50 7.25 -6.26
CA LYS A 172 7.10 6.17 -7.18
C LYS A 172 5.62 6.36 -7.52
N THR A 173 5.36 7.12 -8.58
CA THR A 173 4.04 7.35 -9.15
C THR A 173 3.88 6.47 -10.38
N ALA A 174 2.64 6.04 -10.68
CA ALA A 174 2.37 5.41 -11.97
C ALA A 174 2.88 6.32 -13.10
N PRO A 175 3.45 5.78 -14.19
CA PRO A 175 3.81 6.60 -15.34
C PRO A 175 2.58 7.42 -15.70
N GLN A 176 2.69 8.75 -15.57
CA GLN A 176 1.65 9.61 -16.09
C GLN A 176 1.58 9.25 -17.57
N PHE A 177 0.41 8.84 -18.04
CA PHE A 177 0.15 8.88 -19.47
C PHE A 177 0.36 10.35 -19.83
N GLU A 178 1.54 10.69 -20.32
CA GLU A 178 1.75 11.88 -21.11
C GLU A 178 0.68 11.76 -22.18
N GLN A 179 -0.39 12.53 -22.00
CA GLN A 179 -1.32 12.79 -23.06
C GLN A 179 -0.43 13.36 -24.15
N LEU A 180 -0.06 12.51 -25.12
CA LEU A 180 0.55 12.92 -26.36
C LEU A 180 -0.36 14.03 -26.86
N ALA A 181 0.08 15.27 -26.69
CA ALA A 181 -0.46 16.38 -27.43
C ALA A 181 -0.25 15.96 -28.88
N MET A 182 -1.30 15.43 -29.51
CA MET A 182 -1.37 15.45 -30.95
C MET A 182 -1.42 16.93 -31.27
N ASP A 183 -0.26 17.49 -31.57
CA ASP A 183 -0.16 18.72 -32.35
C ASP A 183 -0.82 18.36 -33.68
N PHE A 184 -2.12 18.67 -33.79
CA PHE A 184 -2.73 18.79 -35.09
C PHE A 184 -2.06 20.04 -35.70
N ASP A 185 -1.08 19.82 -36.57
CA ASP A 185 -0.64 20.86 -37.50
C ASP A 185 -1.90 21.37 -38.22
N GLU A 186 -2.41 22.54 -37.82
CA GLU A 186 -3.51 23.27 -38.46
C GLU A 186 -3.10 23.85 -39.84
N ASP A 187 -2.07 23.30 -40.48
CA ASP A 187 -1.45 23.87 -41.68
C ASP A 187 -1.40 22.91 -42.88
N GLN A 188 -2.34 21.96 -42.99
CA GLN A 188 -2.59 21.27 -44.27
C GLN A 188 -4.10 21.05 -44.53
N ASN A 189 -4.59 21.80 -45.53
CA ASN A 189 -5.81 21.62 -46.34
C ASN A 189 -6.98 22.59 -46.10
N ASP A 190 -6.73 23.90 -46.28
CA ASP A 190 -7.80 24.88 -46.55
C ASP A 190 -7.88 25.33 -48.03
N ASP A 191 -6.99 24.86 -48.92
CA ASP A 191 -6.98 25.31 -50.34
C ASP A 191 -7.69 24.38 -51.34
N ASP A 192 -8.20 23.20 -50.92
CA ASP A 192 -8.78 22.20 -51.84
C ASP A 192 -10.32 22.19 -51.90
N PHE A 193 -11.00 23.01 -51.09
CA PHE A 193 -12.48 23.12 -51.13
C PHE A 193 -12.98 24.22 -52.08
N ASP A 194 -12.14 25.18 -52.45
CA ASP A 194 -12.52 26.32 -53.31
C ASP A 194 -12.42 26.04 -54.82
N ASN A 195 -11.83 24.91 -55.24
CA ASN A 195 -11.71 24.54 -56.65
C ASN A 195 -12.79 23.58 -57.17
N ALA A 196 -13.83 23.28 -56.39
CA ALA A 196 -15.00 22.55 -56.86
C ALA A 196 -15.93 23.47 -57.69
N LYS A 197 -15.45 23.95 -58.85
CA LYS A 197 -16.35 24.45 -59.90
C LYS A 197 -17.10 23.26 -60.50
N VAL A 198 -18.38 23.20 -60.16
CA VAL A 198 -19.37 22.38 -60.87
C VAL A 198 -19.60 23.02 -62.24
N ASP A 199 -19.20 22.33 -63.30
CA ASP A 199 -19.71 22.55 -64.67
C ASP A 199 -21.10 21.90 -64.83
#